data_AF-A0A284VSB1-F1
#
_entry.id   AF-A0A284VSB1-F1
#
_cell.length_a   1.000
_cell.length_b   1.000
_cell.length_c   1.000
_cell.angle_alpha   90.00
_cell.angle_beta   90.00
_cell.angle_gamma   90.00
#
_symmetry.space_group_name_H-M   'P 1'
#
loop_
_entity.id
_entity.type
_entity.pdbx_description
1 polymer ?
#
loop_
_entity_poly.entity_id
_entity_poly.type
_entity_poly.pdbx_seq_one_letter_code
_entity_poly.pdbx_strand_id
1 'polypeptide(L)' 'MGLPATKRYLIELLHKHKLTYEQLGNYSGIDPERIKAIKKGEEATVEERLKIRNLAYSLSDLRSKDTGETMD' A
#
# COMPACT_ATOMS: atom_id res chain seq x y z
N MET A 1 -12.62 0.43 -17.28
CA MET A 1 -12.66 1.08 -15.94
C MET A 1 -11.29 0.91 -15.30
N GLY A 2 -10.69 1.97 -14.76
CA GLY A 2 -9.37 1.90 -14.14
C GLY A 2 -9.37 1.13 -12.82
N LEU A 3 -8.23 0.57 -12.43
CA LEU A 3 -8.06 -0.11 -11.14
C LEU A 3 -8.35 0.88 -9.98
N PRO A 4 -9.04 0.47 -8.89
CA PRO A 4 -9.20 1.33 -7.71
C PRO A 4 -7.85 1.78 -7.15
N ALA A 5 -7.75 3.03 -6.67
CA ALA A 5 -6.51 3.62 -6.17
C ALA A 5 -5.87 2.76 -5.06
N THR A 6 -6.68 2.26 -4.12
CA THR A 6 -6.25 1.36 -3.04
C THR A 6 -5.52 0.12 -3.56
N LYS A 7 -6.03 -0.47 -4.66
CA LYS A 7 -5.42 -1.66 -5.26
C LYS A 7 -4.10 -1.33 -5.94
N ARG A 8 -3.93 -0.11 -6.48
CA ARG A 8 -2.64 0.38 -7.00
C ARG A 8 -1.62 0.54 -5.88
N TYR A 9 -2.00 1.16 -4.76
CA TYR A 9 -1.11 1.32 -3.60
C TYR A 9 -0.65 -0.04 -3.05
N LEU A 10 -1.56 -1.01 -2.92
CA LEU A 10 -1.16 -2.37 -2.50
C LEU A 10 -0.24 -3.05 -3.50
N ILE A 11 -0.42 -2.85 -4.81
CA ILE A 11 0.50 -3.37 -5.83
C ILE A 11 1.90 -2.74 -5.67
N GLU A 12 1.97 -1.43 -5.49
CA GLU A 12 3.25 -0.74 -5.27
C GLU A 12 3.96 -1.27 -4.02
N LEU A 13 3.24 -1.35 -2.91
CA LEU A 13 3.75 -1.86 -1.64
C LEU A 13 4.26 -3.31 -1.74
N LEU A 14 3.51 -4.21 -2.37
CA LEU A 14 3.87 -5.62 -2.50
C LEU A 14 4.95 -5.86 -3.55
N HIS A 15 4.89 -5.17 -4.69
CA HIS A 15 5.70 -5.50 -5.87
C HIS A 15 6.91 -4.57 -6.04
N LYS A 16 6.80 -3.29 -5.68
CA LYS A 16 7.89 -2.32 -5.77
C LYS A 16 8.70 -2.29 -4.47
N HIS A 17 8.03 -2.22 -3.33
CA HIS A 17 8.68 -2.23 -2.02
C HIS A 17 8.92 -3.64 -1.45
N LYS A 18 8.47 -4.69 -2.16
CA LYS A 18 8.69 -6.10 -1.81
C LYS A 18 8.22 -6.47 -0.39
N LEU A 19 7.22 -5.78 0.13
CA LEU A 19 6.66 -6.09 1.44
C LEU A 19 5.79 -7.35 1.38
N THR A 20 5.81 -8.13 2.46
CA THR A 20 4.86 -9.22 2.67
C THR A 20 3.54 -8.70 3.23
N TYR A 21 2.46 -9.48 3.12
CA TYR A 21 1.18 -9.12 3.74
C TYR A 21 1.28 -8.94 5.26
N GLU A 22 2.14 -9.73 5.92
CA GLU A 22 2.39 -9.61 7.36
C GLU A 22 3.08 -8.28 7.71
N GLN A 23 4.11 -7.89 6.95
CA GLN A 23 4.77 -6.60 7.13
C GLN A 23 3.81 -5.44 6.89
N LEU A 24 2.97 -5.52 5.85
CA LEU A 24 1.93 -4.53 5.62
C LEU A 24 0.95 -4.45 6.78
N GLY A 25 0.55 -5.58 7.35
CA GLY A 25 -0.35 -5.59 8.49
C GLY A 25 0.25 -4.95 9.72
N ASN A 26 1.51 -5.27 10.01
CA ASN A 26 2.26 -4.66 11.12
C ASN A 26 2.41 -3.13 10.95
N TYR A 27 2.73 -2.65 9.75
CA TYR A 27 2.93 -1.21 9.53
C TYR A 27 1.63 -0.40 9.45
N SER A 28 0.56 -0.99 8.93
CA SER A 28 -0.72 -0.30 8.75
C SER A 28 -1.70 -0.49 9.91
N GLY A 29 -1.46 -1.48 10.78
CA GLY A 29 -2.42 -1.92 11.79
C GLY A 29 -3.69 -2.53 11.17
N ILE A 30 -3.58 -3.11 9.97
CA ILE A 30 -4.67 -3.85 9.30
C ILE A 30 -4.32 -5.32 9.33
N ASP A 31 -5.29 -6.19 9.58
CA ASP A 31 -5.04 -7.64 9.54
C ASP A 31 -4.51 -8.09 8.14
N PRO A 32 -3.49 -8.97 8.08
CA PRO A 32 -2.94 -9.44 6.80
C PRO A 32 -3.95 -10.12 5.88
N GLU A 33 -4.90 -10.89 6.42
CA GLU A 33 -5.98 -11.49 5.63
C GLU A 33 -6.93 -10.42 5.11
N ARG A 34 -7.18 -9.37 5.89
CA ARG A 34 -7.96 -8.22 5.43
C ARG A 34 -7.27 -7.49 4.27
N ILE A 35 -5.94 -7.34 4.30
CA ILE A 35 -5.18 -6.76 3.18
C ILE A 35 -5.29 -7.64 1.92
N LYS A 36 -5.21 -8.98 2.06
CA LYS A 36 -5.40 -9.92 0.94
C LYS A 36 -6.79 -9.80 0.32
N ALA A 37 -7.84 -9.69 1.14
CA ALA A 37 -9.22 -9.48 0.70
C ALA A 37 -9.37 -8.20 -0.15
N ILE A 38 -8.86 -7.06 0.35
CA ILE A 38 -8.86 -5.79 -0.38
C ILE A 38 -8.07 -5.90 -1.70
N LYS A 39 -6.91 -6.58 -1.69
CA LYS A 39 -6.11 -6.80 -2.89
C LYS A 39 -6.86 -7.62 -3.96
N LYS A 40 -7.66 -8.61 -3.53
CA LYS A 40 -8.47 -9.45 -4.41
C LYS A 40 -9.65 -8.68 -5.02
N GLY A 41 -10.21 -7.72 -4.30
CA GLY A 41 -11.21 -6.79 -4.84
C GLY A 41 -12.32 -6.41 -3.87
N GLU A 42 -12.26 -6.86 -2.61
CA GLU A 42 -13.21 -6.39 -1.61
C GLU A 42 -13.07 -4.89 -1.37
N GLU A 43 -14.20 -4.25 -1.09
CA GLU A 43 -14.20 -2.82 -0.82
C GLU A 43 -13.56 -2.53 0.53
N ALA A 44 -12.63 -1.57 0.53
CA ALA A 44 -11.95 -1.09 1.72
C ALA A 44 -12.78 -0.02 2.42
N THR A 45 -12.78 -0.03 3.75
CA THR A 45 -13.33 1.06 4.55
C THR A 45 -12.55 2.35 4.29
N VAL A 46 -13.11 3.49 4.71
CA VAL A 46 -12.42 4.78 4.57
C VAL A 46 -11.10 4.76 5.35
N GLU A 47 -11.08 4.18 6.55
CA GLU A 47 -9.89 4.08 7.39
C GLU A 47 -8.80 3.21 6.74
N GLU A 48 -9.17 2.04 6.21
CA GLU A 48 -8.24 1.14 5.50
C GLU A 48 -7.62 1.81 4.28
N ARG A 49 -8.44 2.56 3.51
CA ARG A 49 -7.95 3.35 2.37
C ARG A 49 -6.90 4.36 2.79
N LEU A 50 -7.13 5.08 3.89
CA LEU A 50 -6.20 6.08 4.41
C LEU A 50 -4.91 5.44 4.91
N LYS A 51 -5.00 4.37 5.70
CA LYS A 51 -3.83 3.63 6.22
C LYS A 51 -2.95 3.09 5.09
N ILE A 52 -3.54 2.44 4.09
CA ILE A 52 -2.81 1.90 2.93
C ILE A 52 -2.16 3.02 2.11
N ARG A 53 -2.91 4.11 1.86
CA ARG A 53 -2.39 5.28 1.14
C ARG A 53 -1.17 5.87 1.86
N ASN A 54 -1.31 6.17 3.15
CA ASN A 54 -0.25 6.81 3.93
C ASN A 54 1.02 5.96 3.98
N LEU A 55 0.87 4.64 4.14
CA LEU A 55 2.00 3.72 4.10
C LEU A 55 2.72 3.76 2.73
N ALA A 56 1.98 3.73 1.62
CA ALA A 56 2.55 3.84 0.29
C ALA A 56 3.33 5.15 0.11
N TYR A 57 2.74 6.30 0.47
CA TYR A 57 3.42 7.59 0.38
C TYR A 57 4.68 7.66 1.24
N SER A 58 4.65 7.15 2.48
CA SER A 58 5.80 7.18 3.38
C SER A 58 7.01 6.41 2.82
N LEU A 59 6.78 5.23 2.23
CA LEU A 59 7.85 4.41 1.68
C LEU A 59 8.36 4.92 0.35
N SER A 60 7.49 5.52 -0.45
CA SER A 60 7.87 6.09 -1.72
C SER A 60 8.64 7.41 -1.55
N ASP A 61 8.31 8.23 -0.54
CA ASP A 61 9.10 9.41 -0.14
C ASP A 61 10.48 9.02 0.40
N LEU A 62 10.56 7.99 1.26
CA LEU A 62 11.84 7.44 1.72
C LEU A 62 12.71 6.96 0.55
N ARG A 63 12.13 6.24 -0.41
CA ARG A 63 12.87 5.81 -1.61
C ARG A 63 13.37 7.01 -2.42
N SER A 64 12.53 8.04 -2.61
CA SER A 64 12.93 9.25 -3.34
C SER A 64 14.11 9.97 -2.68
N LYS A 65 14.12 10.04 -1.34
CA LYS A 65 15.25 10.60 -0.59
C LYS A 65 16.51 9.75 -0.68
N ASP A 66 16.37 8.43 -0.67
CA ASP A 66 17.52 7.50 -0.74
C ASP A 66 18.12 7.40 -2.15
N THR A 67 17.31 7.55 -3.21
CA THR A 67 17.76 7.38 -4.61
C THR A 67 17.88 8.68 -5.40
N GLY A 68 17.34 9.79 -4.89
CA GLY A 68 17.21 11.05 -5.62
C GLY A 68 16.15 11.06 -6.73
N GLU A 69 15.39 9.98 -6.92
CA GLU A 69 14.30 9.91 -7.90
C GLU A 69 13.04 10.58 -7.33
N THR A 70 12.68 11.78 -7.80
CA THR A 70 11.38 12.39 -7.51
C THR A 70 10.28 11.69 -8.32
N MET A 71 9.18 11.33 -7.68
CA MET A 71 8.00 10.84 -8.40
C MET A 71 7.24 12.04 -8.98
N ASP A 72 7.45 12.31 -10.26
CA ASP A 72 6.60 13.17 -11.10
C ASP A 72 5.19 12.59 -11.29
#